data_AF-A0A535XIC5-F1
#
_entry.id   AF-A0A535XIC5-F1
#
_cell.length_a   1.000
_cell.length_b   1.000
_cell.length_c   1.000
_cell.angle_alpha   90.00
_cell.angle_beta   90.00
_cell.angle_gamma   90.00
#
_symmetry.space_group_name_H-M   'P 1'
#
loop_
_entity.id
_entity.type
_entity.pdbx_description
1 polymer ?
#
loop_
_entity_poly.entity_id
_entity_poly.type
_entity_poly.pdbx_seq_one_letter_code
_entity_poly.pdbx_strand_id
1 'polypeptide(L)'
;MRIARCPRCLAEDITADAHPSRRLVDGMPATFFVCRECFRPAELEFQISCESANIPYARLPIRESLRLLRGFYQERERESPDDARLIAALQEVERRLLIGPVERASRLDA
;
A
#
# COMPACT_ATOMS: atom_id res chain seq x y z
N MET A 1 12.88 -2.93 18.58
CA MET A 1 11.88 -2.92 17.50
C MET A 1 11.00 -1.69 17.65
N ARG A 2 11.03 -0.78 16.68
CA ARG A 2 10.17 0.42 16.70
C ARG A 2 8.81 0.02 16.14
N ILE A 3 7.77 0.06 16.97
CA ILE A 3 6.40 -0.25 16.53
C ILE A 3 5.97 0.80 15.50
N ALA A 4 5.62 0.36 14.29
CA ALA A 4 4.98 1.20 13.29
C ALA A 4 3.47 1.18 13.54
N ARG A 5 2.95 2.15 14.31
CA ARG A 5 1.51 2.24 14.56
C ARG A 5 0.77 2.75 13.34
N CYS A 6 -0.42 2.22 13.08
CA CYS A 6 -1.31 2.77 12.07
C CYS A 6 -1.59 4.26 12.38
N PRO A 7 -1.31 5.20 11.46
CA PRO A 7 -1.50 6.62 11.73
C PRO A 7 -2.98 7.04 11.81
N ARG A 8 -3.91 6.17 11.40
CA ARG A 8 -5.35 6.43 11.44
C ARG A 8 -5.97 6.03 12.78
N CYS A 9 -5.78 4.78 13.22
CA CYS A 9 -6.39 4.29 14.46
C CYS A 9 -5.44 4.32 15.68
N LEU A 10 -4.13 4.45 15.46
CA LEU A 10 -3.07 4.37 16.48
C LEU A 10 -2.98 3.06 17.27
N ALA A 11 -3.96 2.16 17.12
CA ALA A 11 -4.05 0.90 17.86
C ALA A 11 -3.14 -0.19 17.26
N GLU A 12 -3.23 -0.42 15.96
CA GLU A 12 -2.61 -1.56 15.27
C GLU A 12 -1.12 -1.34 14.97
N ASP A 13 -0.32 -2.41 15.15
CA ASP A 13 1.05 -2.51 14.65
C ASP A 13 1.04 -2.94 13.18
N ILE A 14 1.45 -2.04 12.29
CA ILE A 14 1.48 -2.27 10.84
C ILE A 14 2.85 -2.72 10.34
N THR A 15 3.79 -3.04 11.22
CA THR A 15 5.18 -3.39 10.85
C THR A 15 5.24 -4.47 9.77
N ALA A 16 4.33 -5.44 9.78
CA ALA A 16 4.26 -6.54 8.81
C ALA A 16 2.87 -6.75 8.16
N ASP A 17 1.92 -5.83 8.35
CA ASP A 17 0.57 -5.88 7.74
C ASP A 17 0.11 -4.49 7.26
N ALA A 18 1.06 -3.74 6.70
CA ALA A 18 0.81 -2.43 6.13
C ALA A 18 -0.03 -2.52 4.85
N HIS A 19 -0.87 -1.52 4.63
CA HIS A 19 -1.69 -1.35 3.43
C HIS A 19 -1.47 0.07 2.90
N PRO A 20 -1.02 0.25 1.64
CA PRO A 20 -0.83 1.59 1.08
C PRO A 20 -2.18 2.26 0.86
N SER A 21 -2.33 3.47 1.39
CA SER A 21 -3.47 4.34 1.18
C SER A 21 -2.98 5.72 0.73
N ARG A 22 -3.89 6.54 0.21
CA ARG A 22 -3.56 7.89 -0.25
C ARG A 22 -4.41 8.95 0.46
N ARG A 23 -3.90 10.18 0.47
CA ARG A 23 -4.62 11.39 0.87
C ARG A 23 -4.20 12.53 -0.05
N LEU A 24 -4.99 13.58 -0.17
CA LEU A 24 -4.52 14.81 -0.82
C LEU A 24 -3.74 15.67 0.19
N VAL A 25 -2.58 16.15 -0.22
CA VAL A 25 -1.77 17.17 0.48
C VAL A 25 -1.50 18.26 -0.55
N ASP A 26 -2.01 19.46 -0.30
CA ASP A 26 -1.91 20.61 -1.22
C ASP A 26 -2.37 20.26 -2.66
N GLY A 27 -3.46 19.49 -2.76
CA GLY A 27 -4.01 19.04 -4.05
C GLY A 27 -3.25 17.88 -4.71
N MET A 28 -2.18 17.38 -4.10
CA MET A 28 -1.38 16.28 -4.64
C MET A 28 -1.60 14.97 -3.87
N PRO A 29 -1.76 13.82 -4.53
CA PRO A 29 -1.82 12.53 -3.85
C PRO A 29 -0.52 12.23 -3.11
N ALA A 30 -0.61 12.07 -1.78
CA ALA A 30 0.46 11.59 -0.93
C ALA A 30 0.12 10.20 -0.38
N THR A 31 1.07 9.27 -0.49
CA THR A 31 0.90 7.90 0.01
C THR A 31 1.27 7.80 1.49
N PHE A 32 0.53 6.99 2.23
CA PHE A 32 0.84 6.58 3.60
C PHE A 32 0.39 5.13 3.82
N PHE A 33 0.78 4.54 4.95
CA PHE A 33 0.47 3.14 5.25
C PHE A 33 -0.49 3.03 6.44
N VAL A 34 -1.48 2.16 6.33
CA VAL A 34 -2.49 1.91 7.37
C VAL A 34 -2.64 0.41 7.63
N CYS A 35 -3.34 0.04 8.70
CA CYS A 35 -3.71 -1.35 8.94
C CYS A 35 -4.85 -1.79 8.00
N ARG A 36 -5.07 -3.10 7.91
CA ARG A 36 -6.14 -3.71 7.11
C ARG A 36 -7.51 -3.08 7.34
N GLU A 37 -7.91 -2.91 8.60
CA GLU A 37 -9.23 -2.37 8.96
C GLU A 37 -9.40 -0.91 8.57
N CYS A 38 -8.29 -0.17 8.53
CA CYS A 38 -8.26 1.24 8.16
C CYS A 38 -8.16 1.47 6.64
N PHE A 39 -7.78 0.47 5.85
CA PHE A 39 -7.51 0.62 4.42
C PHE A 39 -8.76 1.06 3.63
N ARG A 40 -9.89 0.39 3.80
CA ARG A 40 -11.12 0.71 3.06
C ARG A 40 -11.66 2.11 3.41
N PRO A 41 -11.76 2.49 4.70
CA PRO A 41 -12.12 3.86 5.07
C PRO A 41 -11.16 4.91 4.51
N ALA A 42 -9.85 4.68 4.58
CA ALA A 42 -8.86 5.65 4.12
C ALA A 42 -8.90 5.86 2.60
N GLU A 43 -9.10 4.80 1.79
CA GLU A 43 -9.28 4.96 0.35
C GLU A 43 -10.61 5.63 -0.03
N LEU A 44 -11.68 5.44 0.77
CA LEU A 44 -12.94 6.15 0.58
C LEU A 44 -12.78 7.65 0.85
N GLU A 45 -12.09 8.02 1.92
CA GLU A 45 -11.79 9.43 2.21
C GLU A 45 -10.93 10.07 1.13
N PHE A 46 -9.97 9.34 0.58
CA PHE A 46 -9.19 9.80 -0.57
C PHE A 46 -10.09 10.08 -1.78
N GLN A 47 -11.01 9.17 -2.09
CA GLN A 47 -11.96 9.35 -3.17
C GLN A 47 -12.84 10.61 -2.94
N ILE A 48 -13.40 10.78 -1.74
CA ILE A 48 -14.21 11.97 -1.38
C ILE A 48 -13.38 13.25 -1.51
N SER A 49 -12.11 13.22 -1.12
CA SER A 49 -11.19 14.37 -1.24
C SER A 49 -10.94 14.73 -2.70
N CYS A 50 -10.70 13.72 -3.56
CA CYS A 50 -10.56 13.90 -5.00
C CYS A 50 -11.81 14.53 -5.62
N GLU A 51 -12.99 14.01 -5.31
CA GLU A 51 -14.27 14.53 -5.78
C GLU A 51 -14.47 15.99 -5.35
N SER A 52 -14.19 16.30 -4.08
CA SER A 52 -14.33 17.67 -3.54
C SER A 52 -13.34 18.66 -4.15
N ALA A 53 -12.17 18.20 -4.58
CA ALA A 53 -11.13 19.00 -5.24
C ALA A 53 -11.24 19.03 -6.77
N ASN A 54 -12.27 18.38 -7.35
CA ASN A 54 -12.41 18.17 -8.80
C ASN A 54 -11.16 17.52 -9.44
N ILE A 55 -10.52 16.61 -8.71
CA ILE A 55 -9.36 15.83 -9.15
C ILE A 55 -9.86 14.43 -9.56
N PRO A 56 -9.50 13.91 -10.75
CA PRO A 56 -9.87 12.56 -11.13
C PRO A 56 -9.37 11.51 -10.15
N TYR A 57 -10.28 10.74 -9.58
CA TYR A 57 -9.93 9.58 -8.78
C TYR A 57 -9.50 8.41 -9.67
N ALA A 58 -8.38 7.78 -9.31
CA ALA A 58 -7.96 6.51 -9.87
C ALA A 58 -7.51 5.57 -8.75
N ARG A 59 -7.87 4.29 -8.87
CA ARG A 59 -7.38 3.24 -7.97
C ARG A 59 -5.87 3.06 -8.15
N LEU A 60 -5.15 2.88 -7.04
CA LEU A 60 -3.72 2.59 -7.08
C LEU A 60 -3.50 1.24 -7.81
N PRO A 61 -2.67 1.19 -8.86
CA PRO A 61 -2.35 -0.07 -9.53
C PRO A 61 -1.69 -1.04 -8.57
N ILE A 62 -2.10 -2.32 -8.60
CA ILE A 62 -1.60 -3.34 -7.66
C ILE A 62 -0.07 -3.45 -7.65
N ARG A 63 0.58 -3.31 -8.82
CA ARG A 63 2.05 -3.35 -8.91
C ARG A 63 2.70 -2.15 -8.21
N GLU A 64 2.06 -0.99 -8.25
CA GLU A 64 2.52 0.19 -7.52
C GLU A 64 2.34 0.00 -6.01
N SER A 65 1.19 -0.53 -5.57
CA SER A 65 0.97 -0.92 -4.17
C SER A 65 2.03 -1.89 -3.66
N LEU A 66 2.39 -2.91 -4.45
CA LEU A 66 3.45 -3.86 -4.08
C LEU A 66 4.82 -3.20 -4.00
N ARG A 67 5.17 -2.28 -4.90
CA ARG A 67 6.44 -1.54 -4.84
C ARG A 67 6.53 -0.64 -3.61
N LEU A 68 5.43 0.02 -3.25
CA LEU A 68 5.32 0.84 -2.04
C LEU A 68 5.52 -0.01 -0.79
N LEU A 69 4.85 -1.17 -0.72
CA LEU A 69 5.03 -2.13 0.39
C LEU A 69 6.46 -2.65 0.48
N ARG A 70 7.09 -2.99 -0.65
CA ARG A 70 8.49 -3.41 -0.66
C ARG A 70 9.40 -2.34 -0.06
N GLY A 71 9.21 -1.08 -0.47
CA GLY A 71 9.98 0.05 0.08
C GLY A 71 9.77 0.22 1.59
N PHE A 72 8.53 0.15 2.04
CA PHE A 72 8.19 0.21 3.46
C PHE A 72 8.86 -0.92 4.26
N TYR A 73 8.75 -2.17 3.80
CA TYR A 73 9.33 -3.30 4.50
C TYR A 73 10.87 -3.30 4.47
N GLN A 74 11.50 -2.88 3.38
CA GLN A 74 12.96 -2.72 3.31
C GLN A 74 13.49 -1.61 4.24
N GLU A 75 12.70 -0.57 4.49
CA GLU A 75 13.06 0.45 5.48
C GLU A 75 12.97 -0.10 6.90
N ARG A 76 11.88 -0.83 7.20
CA ARG A 76 11.70 -1.48 8.52
C ARG A 76 12.73 -2.56 8.77
N GLU A 77 13.18 -3.27 7.74
CA GLU A 77 14.16 -4.36 7.87
C GLU A 77 15.50 -3.80 8.34
N ARG A 78 15.89 -2.61 7.85
CA ARG A 78 17.08 -1.90 8.34
C ARG A 78 16.98 -1.51 9.81
N GLU A 79 15.78 -1.25 10.31
CA GLU A 79 15.55 -0.88 11.72
C GLU A 79 15.39 -2.10 12.65
N SER A 80 14.99 -3.25 12.11
CA SER A 80 14.68 -4.47 12.87
C SER A 80 14.94 -5.71 11.99
N PRO A 81 16.22 -6.01 11.69
CA PRO A 81 16.60 -7.02 10.70
C PRO A 81 16.21 -8.45 11.09
N ASP A 82 15.96 -8.71 12.38
CA ASP A 82 15.62 -10.02 12.91
C ASP A 82 14.09 -10.23 13.11
N ASP A 83 13.23 -9.28 12.71
CA ASP A 83 11.77 -9.48 12.80
C ASP A 83 11.28 -10.45 11.72
N ALA A 84 11.07 -11.71 12.10
CA ALA A 84 10.61 -12.76 11.20
C ALA A 84 9.26 -12.44 10.51
N ARG A 85 8.38 -11.65 11.13
CA ARG A 85 7.10 -11.25 10.52
C ARG A 85 7.34 -10.35 9.32
N LEU A 86 8.28 -9.40 9.48
CA LEU A 86 8.67 -8.46 8.45
C LEU A 86 9.38 -9.16 7.29
N ILE A 87 10.31 -10.06 7.59
CA ILE A 87 11.02 -10.86 6.57
C ILE A 87 10.01 -11.65 5.73
N ALA A 88 9.05 -12.32 6.37
CA ALA A 88 8.00 -13.06 5.67
C ALA A 88 7.12 -12.16 4.78
N ALA A 89 6.74 -10.97 5.29
CA ALA A 89 5.96 -10.00 4.53
C ALA A 89 6.73 -9.46 3.30
N LEU A 90 8.02 -9.16 3.45
CA LEU A 90 8.88 -8.71 2.36
C LEU A 90 9.03 -9.79 1.28
N GLN A 91 9.34 -11.03 1.68
CA GLN A 91 9.46 -12.17 0.76
C GLN A 91 8.16 -12.40 -0.03
N GLU A 92 7.00 -12.29 0.62
CA GLU A 92 5.71 -12.44 -0.05
C GLU A 92 5.47 -11.32 -1.09
N VAL A 93 5.81 -10.08 -0.76
CA VAL A 93 5.71 -8.95 -1.70
C VAL A 93 6.64 -9.15 -2.90
N GLU A 94 7.88 -9.57 -2.66
CA GLU A 94 8.86 -9.84 -3.72
C GLU A 94 8.40 -10.98 -4.63
N ARG A 95 7.89 -12.07 -4.04
CA ARG A 95 7.29 -13.19 -4.79
C ARG A 95 6.14 -12.73 -5.68
N ARG A 96 5.25 -11.86 -5.18
CA ARG A 96 4.14 -11.31 -5.99
C ARG A 96 4.61 -10.38 -7.10
N LEU A 97 5.70 -9.64 -6.89
CA LEU A 97 6.27 -8.76 -7.91
C LEU A 97 6.89 -9.53 -9.09
N LEU A 98 7.38 -10.74 -8.84
CA LEU A 98 7.87 -11.67 -9.87
C LEU A 98 6.76 -12.23 -10.76
N ILE A 99 5.51 -12.27 -10.27
CA ILE A 99 4.37 -12.62 -11.10
C ILE A 99 4.20 -11.50 -12.15
N GLY A 100 4.39 -11.87 -13.41
CA GLY A 100 4.21 -10.96 -14.54
C GLY A 100 2.78 -10.40 -14.62
N PRO A 101 2.57 -9.26 -15.31
CA PRO A 101 1.22 -8.82 -15.61
C PRO A 101 0.49 -9.91 -16.40
N VAL A 102 -0.78 -10.15 -16.09
CA VAL A 102 -1.63 -11.02 -16.91
C VAL A 102 -1.84 -10.30 -18.23
N GLU A 103 -1.28 -10.84 -19.31
CA GLU A 103 -1.60 -10.38 -20.65
C GLU A 103 -3.09 -10.59 -20.88
N ARG A 104 -3.82 -9.51 -21.14
CA ARG A 104 -5.21 -9.64 -21.57
C ARG A 104 -5.17 -10.27 -22.95
N ALA A 105 -5.54 -11.54 -23.07
CA ALA A 105 -5.75 -12.17 -24.37
C ALA A 105 -6.68 -11.25 -25.18
N SER A 106 -6.16 -10.68 -26.26
CA SER A 106 -6.92 -9.82 -27.16
C SER A 106 -8.03 -10.68 -27.77
N ARG A 107 -9.30 -10.43 -27.41
CA ARG A 107 -10.45 -11.06 -28.07
C ARG A 107 -10.69 -10.41 -29.43
N LEU A 108 -9.71 -10.50 -30.33
CA LEU A 108 -9.81 -10.00 -31.69
C LEU A 108 -9.37 -11.01 -32.77
N ASP A 109 -9.18 -12.29 -32.41
CA ASP A 109 -8.92 -13.37 -33.37
C ASP A 109 -9.88 -14.57 -33.15
N ALA A 110 -11.20 -14.31 -33.11
CA ALA A 110 -12.23 -15.35 -33.19
C ALA A 110 -13.47 -14.85 -33.92
#